data_AF-A0A2G2LBM7-F1
#
_entry.id   AF-A0A2G2LBM7-F1
#
_cell.length_a   1.000
_cell.length_b   1.000
_cell.length_c   1.000
_cell.angle_alpha   90.00
_cell.angle_beta   90.00
_cell.angle_gamma   90.00
#
_symmetry.space_group_name_H-M   'P 1'
#
loop_
_entity.id
_entity.type
_entity.pdbx_description
1 polymer ?
#
loop_
_entity_poly.entity_id
_entity_poly.type
_entity_poly.pdbx_seq_one_letter_code
_entity_poly.pdbx_strand_id
1 'polypeptide(L)'
;MEPDLIVEPAVQLYRLSSFSSFLEVAIALNLLSSTWKEFREKSKNLISDSVQKNTLMLTLKDSRIAETRYTEELKTIGKKASKFVMKVSSWSIYTGIIVSVLLTSILIFSGFNPDYKVVYLTALGVCILAVGPLALMFLLAFGNSHWKIRKINKKANKRATTIDENNKYEITVSTSKKGA
;
A
#
# COMPACT_ATOMS: atom_id res chain seq x y z
N MET A 1 2.33 -57.74 25.30
CA MET A 1 2.85 -56.42 25.74
C MET A 1 3.11 -55.65 24.46
N GLU A 2 2.11 -54.90 24.00
CA GLU A 2 2.10 -54.25 22.68
C GLU A 2 2.70 -52.84 22.79
N PRO A 3 3.94 -52.61 22.33
CA PRO A 3 4.49 -51.27 22.18
C PRO A 3 3.82 -50.47 21.05
N ASP A 4 3.00 -51.10 20.21
CA ASP A 4 2.42 -50.48 19.01
C ASP A 4 1.22 -49.55 19.32
N LEU A 5 0.54 -49.71 20.45
CA LEU A 5 -0.68 -48.95 20.77
C LEU A 5 -0.43 -47.48 21.13
N ILE A 6 0.80 -47.10 21.51
CA ILE A 6 1.16 -45.73 21.92
C ILE A 6 1.80 -44.94 20.76
N VAL A 7 2.36 -45.64 19.76
CA VAL A 7 3.04 -45.01 18.62
C VAL A 7 2.04 -44.37 17.66
N GLU A 8 0.91 -45.01 17.39
CA GLU A 8 -0.13 -44.45 16.49
C GLU A 8 -0.70 -43.09 16.94
N PRO A 9 -1.16 -42.90 18.19
CA PRO A 9 -1.72 -41.62 18.61
C PRO A 9 -0.65 -40.51 18.68
N ALA A 10 0.60 -40.84 19.02
CA ALA A 10 1.71 -39.89 19.00
C ALA A 10 2.06 -39.44 17.57
N VAL A 11 2.03 -40.35 16.59
CA VAL A 11 2.22 -40.04 15.17
C VAL A 11 1.06 -39.23 14.61
N GLN A 12 -0.18 -39.51 15.03
CA GLN A 12 -1.35 -38.71 14.67
C GLN A 12 -1.31 -37.30 15.26
N LEU A 13 -0.93 -37.14 16.54
CA LEU A 13 -0.73 -35.83 17.16
C LEU A 13 0.39 -35.03 16.48
N TYR A 14 1.50 -35.70 16.12
CA TYR A 14 2.60 -35.08 15.39
C TYR A 14 2.18 -34.60 13.99
N ARG A 15 1.38 -35.39 13.27
CA ARG A 15 0.78 -35.01 11.98
C ARG A 15 -0.23 -33.85 12.13
N LEU A 16 -0.98 -33.82 13.22
CA LEU A 16 -1.90 -32.72 13.52
C LEU A 16 -1.16 -31.41 13.86
N SER A 17 -0.08 -31.51 14.64
CA SER A 17 0.80 -30.40 14.98
C SER A 17 1.46 -29.77 13.75
N SER A 18 1.94 -30.61 12.82
CA SER A 18 2.50 -30.13 11.55
C SER A 18 1.44 -29.55 10.61
N PHE A 19 0.17 -29.96 10.72
CA PHE A 19 -0.95 -29.32 10.02
C PHE A 19 -1.29 -27.93 10.56
N SER A 20 -1.12 -27.70 11.87
CA SER A 20 -1.33 -26.39 12.52
C SER A 20 -0.46 -25.30 11.90
N SER A 21 0.81 -25.59 11.63
CA SER A 21 1.73 -24.61 11.03
C SER A 21 1.34 -24.24 9.60
N PHE A 22 0.84 -25.18 8.80
CA PHE A 22 0.31 -24.87 7.46
C PHE A 22 -0.97 -24.03 7.52
N LEU A 23 -1.85 -24.32 8.48
CA LEU A 23 -3.08 -23.59 8.72
C LEU A 23 -2.78 -22.14 9.15
N GLU A 24 -1.82 -21.94 10.04
CA GLU A 24 -1.34 -20.60 10.43
C GLU A 24 -0.80 -19.80 9.25
N VAL A 25 0.01 -20.42 8.38
CA VAL A 25 0.53 -19.77 7.16
C VAL A 25 -0.61 -19.39 6.22
N ALA A 26 -1.61 -20.25 6.04
CA ALA A 26 -2.78 -19.96 5.22
C ALA A 26 -3.62 -18.80 5.78
N ILE A 27 -3.85 -18.78 7.10
CA ILE A 27 -4.52 -17.65 7.78
C ILE A 27 -3.71 -16.37 7.60
N ALA A 28 -2.39 -16.41 7.79
CA ALA A 28 -1.52 -15.25 7.66
C ALA A 28 -1.55 -14.66 6.24
N LEU A 29 -1.51 -15.50 5.21
CA LEU A 29 -1.64 -15.07 3.81
C LEU A 29 -3.00 -14.46 3.50
N ASN A 30 -4.08 -15.02 4.07
CA ASN A 30 -5.43 -14.47 3.91
C ASN A 30 -5.58 -13.11 4.60
N LEU A 31 -5.11 -12.96 5.84
CA LEU A 31 -5.10 -11.70 6.56
C LEU A 31 -4.25 -10.65 5.83
N LEU A 32 -3.10 -11.04 5.32
CA LEU A 32 -2.22 -10.18 4.54
C LEU A 32 -2.91 -9.70 3.25
N SER A 33 -3.55 -10.61 2.52
CA SER A 33 -4.31 -10.29 1.30
C SER A 33 -5.46 -9.33 1.60
N SER A 34 -6.19 -9.55 2.70
CA SER A 34 -7.27 -8.66 3.16
C SER A 34 -6.74 -7.27 3.51
N THR A 35 -5.67 -7.20 4.30
CA THR A 35 -5.02 -5.93 4.71
C THR A 35 -4.55 -5.12 3.50
N TRP A 36 -3.96 -5.77 2.50
CA TRP A 36 -3.53 -5.11 1.28
C TRP A 36 -4.68 -4.62 0.42
N LYS A 37 -5.81 -5.35 0.38
CA LYS A 37 -7.03 -4.89 -0.31
C LYS A 37 -7.60 -3.64 0.36
N GLU A 38 -7.73 -3.65 1.69
CA GLU A 38 -8.23 -2.50 2.45
C GLU A 38 -7.31 -1.27 2.29
N PHE A 39 -5.99 -1.47 2.40
CA PHE A 39 -5.02 -0.41 2.16
C PHE A 39 -5.12 0.18 0.74
N ARG A 40 -5.30 -0.68 -0.27
CA ARG A 40 -5.47 -0.28 -1.67
C ARG A 40 -6.73 0.55 -1.86
N GLU A 41 -7.85 0.12 -1.31
CA GLU A 41 -9.13 0.85 -1.41
C GLU A 41 -9.06 2.19 -0.69
N LYS A 42 -8.56 2.21 0.54
CA LYS A 42 -8.36 3.44 1.32
C LYS A 42 -7.45 4.44 0.60
N SER A 43 -6.31 3.96 0.08
CA SER A 43 -5.38 4.80 -0.67
C SER A 43 -6.00 5.34 -1.96
N LYS A 44 -6.77 4.52 -2.69
CA LYS A 44 -7.48 4.95 -3.90
C LYS A 44 -8.50 6.03 -3.56
N ASN A 45 -9.28 5.85 -2.50
CA ASN A 45 -10.28 6.82 -2.06
C ASN A 45 -9.61 8.14 -1.66
N LEU A 46 -8.56 8.11 -0.83
CA LEU A 46 -7.82 9.32 -0.45
C LEU A 46 -7.26 10.10 -1.65
N ILE A 47 -6.73 9.40 -2.66
CA ILE A 47 -6.24 10.02 -3.89
C ILE A 47 -7.41 10.63 -4.68
N SER A 48 -8.52 9.90 -4.81
CA SER A 48 -9.72 10.36 -5.52
C SER A 48 -10.32 11.60 -4.86
N ASP A 49 -10.49 11.57 -3.54
CA ASP A 49 -11.01 12.66 -2.74
C ASP A 49 -10.12 13.90 -2.85
N SER A 50 -8.79 13.71 -2.81
CA SER A 50 -7.83 14.80 -3.00
C SER A 50 -7.97 15.44 -4.39
N VAL A 51 -8.12 14.65 -5.45
CA VAL A 51 -8.33 15.17 -6.81
C VAL A 51 -9.67 15.91 -6.91
N GLN A 52 -10.75 15.31 -6.42
CA GLN A 52 -12.10 15.87 -6.49
C GLN A 52 -12.20 17.18 -5.69
N LYS A 53 -11.71 17.19 -4.45
CA LYS A 53 -11.69 18.38 -3.59
C LYS A 53 -10.93 19.53 -4.23
N ASN A 54 -9.72 19.27 -4.74
CA ASN A 54 -8.91 20.31 -5.38
C ASN A 54 -9.53 20.80 -6.70
N THR A 55 -10.18 19.91 -7.45
CA THR A 55 -10.91 20.29 -8.67
C THR A 55 -12.08 21.21 -8.32
N LEU A 56 -12.93 20.82 -7.37
CA LEU A 56 -14.07 21.63 -6.93
C LEU A 56 -13.64 22.99 -6.40
N MET A 57 -12.58 23.03 -5.57
CA MET A 57 -12.03 24.29 -5.04
C MET A 57 -11.59 25.24 -6.16
N LEU A 58 -10.93 24.73 -7.20
CA LEU A 58 -10.48 25.54 -8.33
C LEU A 58 -11.66 25.99 -9.20
N THR A 59 -12.64 25.12 -9.45
CA THR A 59 -13.86 25.46 -10.20
C THR A 59 -14.69 26.54 -9.50
N LEU A 60 -14.76 26.52 -8.16
CA LEU A 60 -15.45 27.57 -7.38
C LEU A 60 -14.74 28.92 -7.46
N LYS A 61 -13.41 28.93 -7.60
CA LYS A 61 -12.62 30.16 -7.73
C LYS A 61 -12.62 30.73 -9.15
N ASP A 62 -12.69 29.86 -10.15
CA ASP A 62 -12.77 30.24 -11.56
C ASP A 62 -13.48 29.12 -12.34
N SER A 63 -14.69 29.43 -12.83
CA SER A 63 -15.54 28.50 -13.57
C SER A 63 -14.91 28.03 -14.88
N ARG A 64 -13.97 28.81 -15.45
CA ARG A 64 -13.23 28.43 -16.67
C ARG A 64 -12.27 27.28 -16.41
N ILE A 65 -11.86 27.03 -15.16
CA ILE A 65 -10.90 25.98 -14.82
C ILE A 65 -11.53 24.59 -14.86
N ALA A 66 -12.84 24.47 -14.69
CA ALA A 66 -13.56 23.20 -14.73
C ALA A 66 -13.30 22.38 -16.00
N GLU A 67 -13.13 23.05 -17.15
CA GLU A 67 -12.88 22.44 -18.46
C GLU A 67 -11.41 22.50 -18.90
N THR A 68 -10.50 23.00 -18.06
CA THR A 68 -9.11 23.20 -18.46
C THR A 68 -8.23 21.95 -18.32
N ARG A 69 -7.15 21.96 -19.11
CA ARG A 69 -5.98 21.05 -19.05
C ARG A 69 -5.47 20.78 -17.62
N TYR A 70 -5.71 21.68 -16.66
CA TYR A 70 -5.30 21.53 -15.26
C TYR A 70 -6.10 20.46 -14.50
N THR A 71 -7.41 20.41 -14.70
CA THR A 71 -8.28 19.40 -14.10
C THR A 71 -7.92 18.01 -14.61
N GLU A 72 -7.57 17.94 -15.90
CA GLU A 72 -7.08 16.71 -16.54
C GLU A 72 -5.68 16.30 -16.05
N GLU A 73 -4.78 17.26 -15.79
CA GLU A 73 -3.49 17.00 -15.15
C GLU A 73 -3.65 16.39 -13.74
N LEU A 74 -4.55 16.96 -12.91
CA LEU A 74 -4.82 16.46 -11.56
C LEU A 74 -5.38 15.04 -11.61
N LYS A 75 -6.37 14.79 -12.48
CA LYS A 75 -6.92 13.44 -12.73
C LYS A 75 -5.84 12.46 -13.21
N THR A 76 -4.95 12.89 -14.09
CA THR A 76 -3.85 12.06 -14.60
C THR A 76 -2.86 11.70 -13.51
N ILE A 77 -2.49 12.65 -12.65
CA ILE A 77 -1.60 12.39 -11.50
C ILE A 77 -2.25 11.42 -10.52
N GLY A 78 -3.54 11.63 -10.20
CA GLY A 78 -4.31 10.72 -9.34
C GLY A 78 -4.42 9.31 -9.92
N LYS A 79 -4.72 9.19 -11.21
CA LYS A 79 -4.80 7.90 -11.92
C LYS A 79 -3.46 7.17 -11.94
N LYS A 80 -2.34 7.88 -12.15
CA LYS A 80 -0.99 7.30 -12.07
C LYS A 80 -0.66 6.82 -10.66
N ALA A 81 -0.99 7.60 -9.63
CA ALA A 81 -0.78 7.22 -8.24
C ALA A 81 -1.61 5.99 -7.85
N SER A 82 -2.89 5.96 -8.24
CA SER A 82 -3.77 4.81 -8.00
C SER A 82 -3.27 3.55 -8.73
N LYS A 83 -2.88 3.65 -10.01
CA LYS A 83 -2.26 2.54 -10.75
C LYS A 83 -1.00 2.01 -10.08
N PHE A 84 -0.17 2.88 -9.52
CA PHE A 84 1.03 2.46 -8.81
C PHE A 84 0.69 1.69 -7.53
N VAL A 85 -0.24 2.20 -6.71
CA VAL A 85 -0.69 1.50 -5.49
C VAL A 85 -1.29 0.13 -5.84
N MET A 86 -2.06 0.03 -6.92
CA MET A 86 -2.58 -1.25 -7.41
C MET A 86 -1.44 -2.21 -7.79
N LYS A 87 -0.43 -1.73 -8.53
CA LYS A 87 0.71 -2.54 -8.94
C LYS A 87 1.51 -3.04 -7.73
N VAL A 88 1.80 -2.17 -6.76
CA VAL A 88 2.53 -2.53 -5.54
C VAL A 88 1.72 -3.50 -4.68
N SER A 89 0.41 -3.30 -4.54
CA SER A 89 -0.48 -4.23 -3.83
C SER A 89 -0.45 -5.62 -4.46
N SER A 90 -0.57 -5.74 -5.79
CA SER A 90 -0.45 -7.03 -6.47
C SER A 90 0.93 -7.66 -6.27
N TRP A 91 2.00 -6.86 -6.41
CA TRP A 91 3.38 -7.34 -6.19
C TRP A 91 3.62 -7.82 -4.76
N SER A 92 3.04 -7.15 -3.77
CA SER A 92 3.17 -7.56 -2.37
C SER A 92 2.48 -8.90 -2.09
N ILE A 93 1.37 -9.20 -2.76
CA ILE A 93 0.71 -10.51 -2.65
C ILE A 93 1.61 -11.60 -3.23
N TYR A 94 2.16 -11.40 -4.44
CA TYR A 94 3.12 -12.34 -5.03
C TYR A 94 4.37 -12.52 -4.18
N THR A 95 4.90 -11.44 -3.61
CA THR A 95 6.06 -11.47 -2.72
C THR A 95 5.74 -12.26 -1.45
N GLY A 96 4.55 -12.07 -0.86
CA GLY A 96 4.11 -12.85 0.31
C GLY A 96 4.01 -14.35 0.02
N ILE A 97 3.52 -14.72 -1.16
CA ILE A 97 3.49 -16.13 -1.60
C ILE A 97 4.90 -16.69 -1.75
N ILE A 98 5.80 -15.96 -2.41
CA ILE A 98 7.20 -16.39 -2.61
C ILE A 98 7.89 -16.58 -1.26
N VAL A 99 7.78 -15.61 -0.35
CA VAL A 99 8.35 -15.70 1.00
C VAL A 99 7.77 -16.88 1.77
N SER A 100 6.46 -17.13 1.67
CA SER A 100 5.82 -18.29 2.28
C SER A 100 6.38 -19.62 1.75
N VAL A 101 6.53 -19.77 0.43
CA VAL A 101 7.15 -20.96 -0.17
C VAL A 101 8.60 -21.14 0.30
N LEU A 102 9.36 -20.04 0.41
CA LEU A 102 10.74 -20.05 0.86
C LEU A 102 10.84 -20.47 2.34
N LEU A 103 9.98 -19.94 3.20
CA LEU A 103 9.88 -20.33 4.61
C LEU A 103 9.48 -21.80 4.77
N THR A 104 8.48 -22.27 4.01
CA THR A 104 8.08 -23.68 4.00
C THR A 104 9.24 -24.57 3.56
N SER A 105 10.01 -24.17 2.55
CA SER A 105 11.19 -24.92 2.09
C SER A 105 12.28 -24.99 3.16
N ILE A 106 12.50 -23.91 3.91
CA ILE A 106 13.44 -23.87 5.04
C ILE A 106 12.96 -24.78 6.18
N LEU A 107 11.66 -24.78 6.50
CA LEU A 107 11.08 -25.68 7.50
C LEU A 107 11.27 -27.15 7.11
N ILE A 108 11.00 -27.49 5.85
CA ILE A 108 11.23 -28.86 5.32
C ILE A 108 12.70 -29.23 5.47
N PHE A 109 13.62 -28.35 5.06
CA PHE A 109 15.06 -28.60 5.17
C PHE A 109 15.50 -28.81 6.63
N SER A 110 14.98 -28.00 7.56
CA SER A 110 15.25 -28.16 9.00
C SER A 110 14.68 -29.46 9.57
N GLY A 111 13.55 -29.94 9.05
CA GLY A 111 12.95 -31.21 9.46
C GLY A 111 13.74 -32.44 8.99
N PHE A 112 14.40 -32.38 7.83
CA PHE A 112 15.24 -33.46 7.30
C PHE A 112 16.65 -33.51 7.90
N ASN A 113 17.14 -32.40 8.47
CA ASN A 113 18.47 -32.32 9.10
C ASN A 113 18.36 -31.77 10.54
N PRO A 114 17.83 -32.54 11.51
CA PRO A 114 17.60 -32.09 12.88
C PRO A 114 18.89 -31.80 13.67
N ASP A 115 20.03 -32.40 13.26
CA ASP A 115 21.33 -32.17 13.92
C ASP A 115 21.97 -30.82 13.55
N TYR A 116 21.40 -30.10 12.57
CA TYR A 116 21.85 -28.77 12.20
C TYR A 116 21.39 -27.76 13.26
N LYS A 117 22.27 -27.44 14.22
CA LYS A 117 22.04 -26.34 15.16
C LYS A 117 21.88 -25.04 14.39
N VAL A 118 20.64 -24.54 14.30
CA VAL A 118 20.34 -23.25 13.69
C VAL A 118 21.04 -22.17 14.50
N VAL A 119 22.11 -21.61 13.93
CA VAL A 119 22.85 -20.50 14.52
C VAL A 119 21.90 -19.29 14.64
N TYR A 120 22.02 -18.53 15.72
CA TYR A 120 21.19 -17.34 16.00
C TYR A 120 21.08 -16.39 14.79
N LEU A 121 22.17 -16.22 14.04
CA LEU A 121 22.21 -15.40 12.82
C LEU A 121 21.29 -15.93 11.70
N THR A 122 21.16 -17.24 11.56
CA THR A 122 20.30 -17.87 10.56
C THR A 122 18.83 -17.66 10.92
N ALA A 123 18.47 -17.79 12.20
CA ALA A 123 17.11 -17.50 12.68
C ALA A 123 16.74 -16.03 12.47
N LEU A 124 17.66 -15.11 12.78
CA LEU A 124 17.45 -13.68 12.59
C LEU A 124 17.33 -13.33 11.10
N GLY A 125 18.12 -13.98 10.23
CA GLY A 125 18.00 -13.86 8.78
C GLY A 125 16.63 -14.32 8.26
N VAL A 126 16.09 -15.42 8.78
CA VAL A 126 14.74 -15.91 8.44
C VAL A 126 13.66 -14.91 8.87
N CYS A 127 13.77 -14.30 10.05
CA CYS A 127 12.85 -13.25 10.49
C CYS A 127 12.90 -12.01 9.60
N ILE A 128 14.10 -11.55 9.23
CA ILE A 128 14.26 -10.41 8.31
C ILE A 128 13.67 -10.75 6.94
N LEU A 129 13.90 -11.96 6.44
CA LEU A 129 13.36 -12.38 5.15
C LEU A 129 11.83 -12.49 5.16
N ALA A 130 11.26 -12.89 6.30
CA ALA A 130 9.81 -12.99 6.49
C ALA A 130 9.12 -11.62 6.52
N VAL A 131 9.70 -10.64 7.23
CA VAL A 131 9.03 -9.34 7.50
C VAL A 131 9.54 -8.21 6.59
N GLY A 132 10.82 -8.21 6.28
CA GLY A 132 11.52 -7.11 5.60
C GLY A 132 10.94 -6.75 4.23
N PRO A 133 10.76 -7.70 3.31
CA PRO A 133 10.21 -7.41 1.98
C PRO A 133 8.80 -6.78 2.04
N LEU A 134 7.98 -7.24 2.98
CA LEU A 134 6.61 -6.76 3.20
C LEU A 134 6.59 -5.36 3.80
N ALA A 135 7.40 -5.11 4.83
CA ALA A 135 7.56 -3.80 5.43
C ALA A 135 8.06 -2.77 4.41
N LEU A 136 9.02 -3.15 3.56
CA LEU A 136 9.54 -2.30 2.50
C LEU A 136 8.45 -1.92 1.48
N MET A 137 7.65 -2.90 1.02
CA MET A 137 6.56 -2.64 0.07
C MET A 137 5.49 -1.73 0.67
N PHE A 138 5.17 -1.91 1.95
CA PHE A 138 4.22 -1.05 2.66
C PHE A 138 4.71 0.39 2.76
N LEU A 139 5.97 0.60 3.14
CA LEU A 139 6.60 1.92 3.20
C LEU A 139 6.66 2.60 1.84
N LEU A 140 6.98 1.86 0.76
CA LEU A 140 7.00 2.40 -0.60
C LEU A 140 5.61 2.81 -1.08
N ALA A 141 4.60 1.99 -0.81
CA ALA A 141 3.22 2.28 -1.19
C ALA A 141 2.67 3.49 -0.43
N PHE A 142 2.86 3.51 0.89
CA PHE A 142 2.43 4.60 1.76
C PHE A 142 3.16 5.91 1.42
N GLY A 143 4.49 5.86 1.32
CA GLY A 143 5.34 7.00 0.99
C GLY A 143 4.99 7.62 -0.36
N ASN A 144 4.82 6.81 -1.41
CA ASN A 144 4.45 7.34 -2.72
C ASN A 144 3.04 7.92 -2.74
N SER A 145 2.06 7.28 -2.06
CA SER A 145 0.70 7.81 -1.95
C SER A 145 0.70 9.20 -1.30
N HIS A 146 1.33 9.33 -0.13
CA HIS A 146 1.45 10.62 0.57
C HIS A 146 2.22 11.66 -0.24
N TRP A 147 3.31 11.28 -0.90
CA TRP A 147 4.09 12.21 -1.71
C TRP A 147 3.29 12.73 -2.91
N LYS A 148 2.51 11.88 -3.57
CA LYS A 148 1.65 12.28 -4.70
C LYS A 148 0.51 13.18 -4.23
N ILE A 149 -0.14 12.87 -3.10
CA ILE A 149 -1.18 13.73 -2.50
C ILE A 149 -0.59 15.11 -2.15
N ARG A 150 0.59 15.16 -1.51
CA ARG A 150 1.29 16.42 -1.23
C ARG A 150 1.59 17.22 -2.52
N LYS A 151 1.99 16.53 -3.60
CA LYS A 151 2.25 17.16 -4.90
C LYS A 151 0.97 17.74 -5.53
N ILE A 152 -0.14 17.02 -5.44
CA ILE A 152 -1.47 17.48 -5.90
C ILE A 152 -1.87 18.74 -5.12
N ASN A 153 -1.83 18.69 -3.79
CA ASN A 153 -2.20 19.82 -2.93
C ASN A 153 -1.30 21.05 -3.16
N LYS A 154 0.02 20.85 -3.33
CA LYS A 154 0.96 21.95 -3.61
C LYS A 154 0.69 22.61 -4.95
N LYS A 155 0.38 21.83 -6.00
CA LYS A 155 0.02 22.36 -7.32
C LYS A 155 -1.32 23.12 -7.27
N ALA A 156 -2.32 22.56 -6.60
CA ALA A 156 -3.63 23.19 -6.46
C ALA A 156 -3.54 24.52 -5.69
N ASN A 157 -2.82 24.54 -4.57
CA ASN A 157 -2.69 25.74 -3.75
C ASN A 157 -1.96 26.88 -4.48
N LYS A 158 -0.86 26.56 -5.19
CA LYS A 158 -0.16 27.55 -6.04
C LYS A 158 -1.06 28.16 -7.11
N ARG A 159 -1.99 27.38 -7.67
CA ARG A 159 -2.90 27.90 -8.69
C ARG A 159 -4.01 28.74 -8.07
N ALA A 160 -4.54 28.34 -6.93
CA ALA A 160 -5.52 29.11 -6.18
C ALA A 160 -5.00 30.51 -5.82
N THR A 161 -3.75 30.63 -5.38
CA THR A 161 -3.13 31.93 -5.07
C THR A 161 -3.00 32.82 -6.30
N THR A 162 -2.62 32.26 -7.46
CA THR A 162 -2.54 33.04 -8.71
C THR A 162 -3.91 33.55 -9.19
N ILE A 163 -4.98 32.76 -9.00
CA ILE A 163 -6.34 33.20 -9.35
C ILE A 163 -6.78 34.34 -8.44
N ASP A 164 -6.53 34.22 -7.12
CA ASP A 164 -6.88 35.27 -6.16
C ASP A 164 -6.13 36.58 -6.44
N GLU A 165 -4.84 36.50 -6.79
CA GLU A 165 -4.05 37.66 -7.21
C GLU A 165 -4.65 38.31 -8.47
N ASN A 166 -4.91 37.52 -9.52
CA ASN A 166 -5.48 38.04 -10.77
C ASN A 166 -6.85 38.69 -10.57
N ASN A 167 -7.75 38.08 -9.78
CA ASN A 167 -9.05 38.65 -9.47
C ASN A 167 -8.93 39.97 -8.69
N LYS A 168 -7.95 40.08 -7.78
CA LYS A 168 -7.69 41.34 -7.06
C LYS A 168 -7.27 42.47 -8.00
N TYR A 169 -6.42 42.17 -8.99
CA TYR A 169 -6.02 43.15 -10.00
C TYR A 169 -7.21 43.58 -10.90
N GLU A 170 -8.06 42.67 -11.36
CA GLU A 170 -9.23 43.02 -12.17
C GLU A 170 -10.23 43.92 -11.42
N ILE A 171 -10.47 43.66 -10.13
CA ILE A 171 -11.35 44.51 -9.30
C ILE A 171 -10.75 45.91 -9.13
N THR A 172 -9.44 46.02 -8.97
CA THR A 172 -8.75 47.32 -8.80
C THR A 172 -8.80 48.15 -10.09
N VAL A 173 -8.64 47.51 -11.25
CA VAL A 173 -8.71 48.21 -12.55
C VAL A 173 -10.14 48.64 -12.89
N SER A 174 -11.14 47.82 -12.58
CA SER A 174 -12.55 48.13 -12.85
C SER A 174 -13.12 49.23 -11.95
N THR A 175 -12.67 49.32 -10.69
CA THR A 175 -13.01 50.42 -9.78
C THR A 175 -12.35 51.74 -10.20
N SER A 176 -11.09 51.71 -10.68
CA SER A 176 -10.40 52.89 -11.19
C SER A 176 -11.07 53.50 -12.45
N LYS A 177 -11.69 52.68 -13.31
CA LYS A 177 -12.39 53.16 -14.52
C LYS A 177 -13.79 53.74 -14.28
N LYS A 178 -14.42 53.45 -13.14
CA LYS A 178 -15.74 54.00 -12.79
C LYS A 178 -15.68 55.33 -12.02
N GLY A 179 -14.49 55.72 -11.57
CA GLY A 179 -14.27 56.95 -10.80
C GLY A 179 -13.62 58.11 -11.59
N ALA A 180 -13.44 57.96 -12.90
CA ALA A 180 -12.96 58.99 -13.83
C ALA A 180 -14.06 59.31 -14.85
#